data_AF-A0A9P6TF55-F1
#
_entry.id   AF-A0A9P6TF55-F1
#
_cell.length_a   1.000
_cell.length_b   1.000
_cell.length_c   1.000
_cell.angle_alpha   90.00
_cell.angle_beta   90.00
_cell.angle_gamma   90.00
#
_symmetry.space_group_name_H-M   'P 1'
#
loop_
_entity.id
_entity.type
_entity.pdbx_description
1 polymer ?
#
loop_
_entity_poly.entity_id
_entity_poly.type
_entity_poly.pdbx_seq_one_letter_code
_entity_poly.pdbx_strand_id
1 'polypeptide(L)' 'LGHLNPTYLNKMERNGSINGLSCNGTSRKPCDVCIQSKSRRLPFSGTRLHASRFLQNIHVDL' A
#
# COMPACT_ATOMS: atom_id res chain seq x y z
N LEU A 1 2.98 15.84 -11.64
CA LEU A 1 4.27 15.11 -11.70
C LEU A 1 4.24 13.89 -10.77
N GLY A 2 4.08 12.70 -11.35
CA GLY A 2 4.60 11.43 -10.83
C GLY A 2 3.77 10.61 -9.83
N HIS A 3 3.32 11.17 -8.70
CA HIS A 3 2.87 10.36 -7.54
C HIS A 3 3.81 9.15 -7.28
N LEU A 4 5.11 9.39 -7.40
CA LEU A 4 6.15 8.36 -7.40
C LEU A 4 6.47 7.96 -5.96
N ASN A 5 6.82 6.69 -5.79
CA ASN A 5 7.28 6.19 -4.50
C ASN A 5 8.67 6.81 -4.19
N PRO A 6 8.87 7.41 -3.00
CA PRO A 6 10.17 7.96 -2.60
C PRO A 6 11.32 6.95 -2.72
N THR A 7 11.06 5.67 -2.45
CA THR A 7 12.07 4.62 -2.62
C THR A 7 12.52 4.44 -4.08
N TYR A 8 11.62 4.68 -5.03
CA TYR A 8 11.93 4.60 -6.46
C TYR A 8 12.74 5.82 -6.91
N LEU A 9 12.41 7.01 -6.39
CA LEU A 9 13.22 8.22 -6.60
C LEU A 9 14.66 8.03 -6.08
N ASN A 10 14.80 7.47 -4.87
CA ASN A 10 16.12 7.16 -4.30
C ASN A 10 16.91 6.15 -5.15
N LYS A 11 16.24 5.17 -5.78
CA LYS A 11 16.91 4.22 -6.68
C LYS A 11 17.41 4.91 -7.94
N MET A 12 16.62 5.80 -8.55
CA MET A 12 17.03 6.54 -9.74
C MET A 12 18.19 7.50 -9.45
N GLU A 13 18.20 8.12 -8.27
CA GLU A 13 19.32 8.97 -7.84
C GLU A 13 20.60 8.14 -7.64
N ARG A 14 20.51 6.99 -6.95
CA ARG A 14 21.65 6.07 -6.80
C ARG A 14 22.19 5.55 -8.12
N ASN A 15 21.33 5.39 -9.12
CA ASN A 15 21.72 4.96 -10.45
C ASN A 15 22.24 6.11 -11.33
N GLY A 16 22.40 7.33 -10.79
CA GLY A 16 22.90 8.50 -11.51
C GLY A 16 21.98 9.02 -12.61
N SER A 17 20.72 8.56 -12.66
CA SER A 17 19.74 8.97 -13.67
C SER A 17 19.15 10.35 -13.38
N ILE A 18 19.16 10.76 -12.11
CA ILE A 18 18.69 12.05 -11.61
C ILE A 18 19.60 12.49 -10.47
N ASN A 19 19.87 13.79 -10.34
CA ASN A 19 20.75 14.33 -9.30
C ASN A 19 20.02 15.41 -8.49
N GLY A 20 20.35 15.55 -7.21
CA GLY A 20 19.85 16.63 -6.34
C GLY A 20 18.52 16.35 -5.67
N LEU A 21 18.08 15.09 -5.60
CA LEU A 21 16.86 14.66 -4.91
C LEU A 21 17.21 14.05 -3.57
N SER A 22 17.81 14.85 -2.67
CA SER A 22 18.09 14.38 -1.31
C SER A 22 16.78 14.19 -0.53
N CYS A 23 16.16 13.01 -0.66
CA CYS A 23 14.96 12.61 0.07
C CYS A 23 15.31 12.14 1.49
N ASN A 24 16.31 12.75 2.10
CA ASN A 24 16.74 12.52 3.47
C ASN A 24 15.84 13.33 4.40
N GLY A 25 14.61 12.87 4.61
CA GLY A 25 13.68 13.63 5.44
C GLY A 25 12.30 13.00 5.53
N THR A 26 12.09 12.21 6.57
CA THR A 26 10.80 11.83 7.10
C THR A 26 10.05 13.07 7.62
N SER A 27 9.03 13.52 6.88
CA SER A 27 7.78 14.17 7.39
C SER A 27 6.98 14.79 6.24
N ARG A 28 6.77 14.07 5.14
CA ARG A 28 5.75 14.48 4.17
C ARG A 28 4.47 13.75 4.53
N LYS A 29 3.40 14.52 4.81
CA LYS A 29 2.05 13.97 4.94
C LYS A 29 1.82 12.99 3.79
N PRO A 30 1.29 11.79 4.06
CA PRO A 30 1.05 10.83 3.00
C PRO A 30 0.08 11.45 1.99
N CYS A 31 0.34 11.25 0.70
CA CYS A 31 -0.47 11.82 -0.35
C CYS A 31 -1.82 11.09 -0.40
N ASP A 32 -2.92 11.80 -0.13
CA ASP A 32 -4.27 11.22 -0.10
C ASP A 32 -4.65 10.51 -1.40
N VAL A 33 -4.31 11.12 -2.54
CA VAL A 33 -4.54 10.53 -3.86
C VAL A 33 -3.77 9.21 -4.02
N CYS A 34 -2.52 9.14 -3.55
CA CYS A 34 -1.74 7.89 -3.57
C CYS A 34 -2.35 6.82 -2.66
N ILE A 35 -2.84 7.22 -1.49
CA ILE A 35 -3.49 6.28 -0.56
C ILE A 35 -4.75 5.71 -1.20
N GLN A 36 -5.65 6.58 -1.69
CA GLN A 36 -6.92 6.17 -2.28
C GLN A 36 -6.74 5.30 -3.54
N SER A 37 -5.76 5.62 -4.39
CA SER A 37 -5.57 4.91 -5.67
C SER A 37 -4.61 3.72 -5.61
N LYS A 38 -3.63 3.71 -4.68
CA LYS A 38 -2.54 2.72 -4.66
C LYS A 38 -2.47 1.89 -3.38
N SER A 39 -3.24 2.22 -2.33
CA SER A 39 -3.26 1.39 -1.12
C SER A 39 -3.88 0.03 -1.45
N ARG A 40 -3.12 -1.03 -1.18
CA ARG A 40 -3.60 -2.42 -1.28
C ARG A 40 -3.80 -3.08 0.08
N ARG A 41 -3.42 -2.38 1.16
CA ARG A 41 -3.55 -2.90 2.51
C ARG A 41 -5.00 -2.79 2.93
N LEU A 42 -5.65 -3.93 3.08
CA LEU A 42 -6.99 -3.99 3.65
C LEU A 42 -6.93 -3.53 5.13
N PRO A 43 -7.96 -2.81 5.62
CA PRO A 43 -8.01 -2.37 7.00
C PRO A 43 -8.09 -3.53 8.00
N PHE A 44 -8.49 -4.72 7.54
CA PHE A 44 -8.63 -5.91 8.36
C PHE A 44 -7.63 -6.98 7.94
N SER A 45 -7.06 -7.67 8.93
CA SER A 45 -6.38 -8.94 8.71
C SER A 45 -7.39 -9.93 8.11
N GLY A 46 -7.05 -10.54 6.99
CA GLY A 46 -7.90 -11.54 6.34
C GLY A 46 -7.97 -12.84 7.15
N THR A 47 -8.64 -12.83 8.30
CA THR A 47 -9.02 -14.04 9.02
C THR A 47 -10.18 -14.68 8.27
N ARG A 48 -9.90 -15.78 7.57
CA ARG A 48 -10.93 -16.61 6.96
C ARG A 48 -11.50 -17.54 8.01
N LEU A 49 -12.81 -17.52 8.20
CA LEU A 49 -13.51 -18.50 9.01
C LEU A 49 -13.71 -19.77 8.18
N HIS A 50 -13.18 -20.89 8.66
CA HIS A 50 -13.37 -22.20 8.04
C HIS A 50 -14.35 -23.03 8.88
N ALA A 51 -15.29 -23.72 8.23
CA ALA A 51 -16.17 -24.66 8.92
C ALA A 51 -15.42 -25.98 9.20
N SER A 52 -15.41 -26.45 10.43
CA SER A 52 -14.88 -27.76 10.82
C SER A 52 -15.95 -28.86 10.80
N ARG A 53 -17.24 -28.51 10.71
CA ARG A 53 -18.37 -29.45 10.60
C ARG A 53 -19.41 -28.99 9.59
N PHE A 54 -20.23 -29.94 9.11
CA PHE A 54 -21.34 -29.64 8.21
C PHE A 54 -22.30 -28.60 8.82
N LEU A 55 -22.78 -27.69 7.97
CA LEU A 55 -23.73 -26.62 8.33
C LEU A 55 -23.25 -25.64 9.42
N GLN A 56 -21.95 -25.60 9.72
CA GLN A 56 -21.42 -24.71 10.77
C GLN A 56 -21.41 -23.24 10.38
N ASN A 57 -21.08 -22.94 9.12
CA ASN A 57 -21.02 -21.59 8.61
C ASN A 57 -21.94 -21.49 7.39
N ILE A 58 -23.12 -20.91 7.57
CA ILE A 58 -24.08 -20.65 6.50
C ILE A 58 -24.14 -19.14 6.31
N HIS A 59 -23.70 -18.68 5.13
CA HIS A 59 -23.84 -17.28 4.73
C HIS A 59 -25.05 -17.17 3.80
N VAL A 60 -25.97 -16.28 4.14
CA VAL A 60 -27.16 -15.97 3.33
C VAL A 60 -27.11 -14.48 3.03
N ASP A 61 -27.37 -14.11 1.78
CA ASP A 61 -27.49 -12.72 1.33
C ASP A 61 -28.95 -12.46 0.94
N LEU A 62 -29.42 -11.21 1.09
CA LEU A 62 -30.80 -10.78 0.83
C LEU A 62 -30.99 -10.32 -0.62
#